data_AF-A0AAE3KVT9-F1
#
_entry.id   AF-A0AAE3KVT9-F1
#
_cell.length_a   1.000
_cell.length_b   1.000
_cell.length_c   1.000
_cell.angle_alpha   90.00
_cell.angle_beta   90.00
_cell.angle_gamma   90.00
#
_symmetry.space_group_name_H-M   'P 1'
#
loop_
_entity.id
_entity.type
_entity.pdbx_description
1 polymer ?
#
loop_
_entity_poly.entity_id
_entity_poly.type
_entity_poly.pdbx_seq_one_letter_code
_entity_poly.pdbx_strand_id
1 'polypeptide(L)' 'MSEISLEIDKSGNTSNYKYVKSIGYGMDEAAMRVLKEISSTNWIPAVYQGKKLKVEYHFPVVFKLD' A
#
# COMPACT_ATOMS: atom_id res chain seq x y z
N MET A 1 -4.23 13.69 5.52
CA MET A 1 -3.71 12.31 5.52
C MET A 1 -4.49 11.52 4.51
N SER A 2 -3.82 11.09 3.44
CA SER A 2 -4.40 10.14 2.48
C SER A 2 -4.17 8.73 3.01
N GLU A 3 -5.05 7.81 2.66
CA GLU A 3 -4.92 6.40 3.00
C GLU A 3 -5.15 5.56 1.74
N ILE A 4 -4.23 4.66 1.49
CA ILE A 4 -4.29 3.73 0.36
C ILE A 4 -4.24 2.31 0.93
N SER A 5 -5.19 1.46 0.53
CA SER A 5 -5.13 0.04 0.84
C SER A 5 -4.55 -0.74 -0.34
N LEU A 6 -3.83 -1.80 -0.03
CA LEU A 6 -3.35 -2.77 -1.01
C LEU A 6 -3.36 -4.17 -0.41
N GLU A 7 -3.45 -5.18 -1.26
CA GLU A 7 -3.41 -6.58 -0.85
C GLU A 7 -2.03 -7.17 -1.11
N ILE A 8 -1.42 -7.76 -0.09
CA ILE A 8 -0.16 -8.51 -0.18
C ILE A 8 -0.49 -9.99 -0.15
N ASP A 9 -0.13 -10.71 -1.21
CA ASP A 9 -0.27 -12.17 -1.27
C ASP A 9 0.88 -12.89 -0.55
N LYS A 10 0.72 -14.19 -0.30
CA LYS A 10 1.70 -15.12 0.28
C LYS A 10 3.04 -15.15 -0.45
N SER A 11 3.07 -14.73 -1.71
CA SER A 11 4.29 -14.65 -2.51
C SER A 11 5.01 -13.31 -2.40
N GLY A 12 4.45 -12.33 -1.67
CA GLY A 12 4.99 -10.97 -1.61
C GLY A 12 4.55 -10.07 -2.76
N ASN A 13 3.59 -10.54 -3.56
CA ASN A 13 3.02 -9.76 -4.64
C ASN A 13 1.94 -8.84 -4.11
N THR A 14 1.97 -7.58 -4.55
CA THR A 14 0.94 -6.59 -4.25
C THR A 14 -0.10 -6.51 -5.35
N SER A 15 -1.36 -6.38 -4.97
CA SER A 15 -2.48 -6.22 -5.89
C SER A 15 -3.58 -5.38 -5.25
N ASN A 16 -4.62 -5.07 -6.00
CA ASN A 16 -5.85 -4.44 -5.50
C ASN A 16 -5.62 -3.10 -4.76
N TYR A 17 -4.84 -2.20 -5.37
CA TYR A 17 -4.60 -0.85 -4.82
C TYR A 17 -5.88 -0.01 -4.86
N LYS A 18 -6.29 0.51 -3.71
CA LYS A 18 -7.50 1.33 -3.57
C LYS A 18 -7.22 2.59 -2.77
N TYR A 19 -7.82 3.70 -3.19
CA TYR A 19 -7.87 4.90 -2.37
C TYR A 19 -8.96 4.74 -1.32
N VAL A 20 -8.57 4.66 -0.04
CA VAL A 20 -9.51 4.61 1.09
C VAL A 20 -9.84 6.02 1.54
N LYS A 21 -8.83 6.89 1.56
CA LYS A 21 -8.98 8.30 1.93
C LYS A 21 -8.11 9.17 1.04
N SER A 22 -8.71 10.13 0.37
CA SER A 22 -8.04 11.09 -0.50
C SER A 22 -8.14 12.47 0.12
N ILE A 23 -7.05 13.23 0.07
CA ILE A 23 -7.03 14.65 0.48
C ILE A 23 -7.19 15.61 -0.70
N GLY A 24 -7.15 15.09 -1.94
CA GLY A 24 -7.26 15.87 -3.16
C GLY A 24 -5.96 16.55 -3.57
N TYR A 25 -6.07 17.58 -4.42
CA TYR A 25 -4.95 18.43 -4.88
C TYR A 25 -3.82 17.68 -5.64
N GLY A 26 -4.12 16.55 -6.29
CA GLY A 26 -3.14 15.78 -7.07
C GLY A 26 -2.13 14.98 -6.22
N MET A 27 -2.25 15.06 -4.89
CA MET A 27 -1.35 14.39 -3.96
C MET A 27 -1.57 12.87 -3.96
N ASP A 28 -2.82 12.45 -4.18
CA ASP A 28 -3.20 11.04 -4.19
C ASP A 28 -2.58 10.27 -5.37
N GLU A 29 -2.45 10.92 -6.54
CA GLU A 29 -1.80 10.32 -7.71
C GLU A 29 -0.31 10.07 -7.45
N ALA A 30 0.37 11.03 -6.82
CA ALA A 30 1.76 10.89 -6.41
C ALA A 30 1.92 9.75 -5.39
N ALA A 31 1.04 9.68 -4.38
CA ALA A 31 1.06 8.60 -3.39
C ALA A 31 0.87 7.21 -4.02
N MET A 32 -0.09 7.07 -4.92
CA MET A 32 -0.35 5.81 -5.62
C MET A 32 0.82 5.40 -6.52
N ARG A 33 1.45 6.36 -7.20
CA ARG A 33 2.66 6.09 -8.00
C ARG A 33 3.79 5.57 -7.13
N VAL A 34 4.10 6.25 -6.02
CA VAL A 34 5.15 5.84 -5.08
C VAL A 34 4.87 4.45 -4.53
N LEU A 35 3.63 4.14 -4.14
CA LEU A 35 3.28 2.82 -3.65
C LEU A 35 3.46 1.73 -4.71
N LYS A 36 3.11 1.99 -5.98
CA LYS A 36 3.35 1.04 -7.08
C LYS A 36 4.85 0.83 -7.35
N GLU A 37 5.66 1.89 -7.29
CA GLU A 37 7.11 1.80 -7.46
C GLU A 37 7.77 1.01 -6.32
N ILE A 38 7.43 1.30 -5.06
CA ILE A 38 7.94 0.55 -3.90
C ILE A 38 7.55 -0.93 -4.01
N SER A 39 6.32 -1.18 -4.46
CA SER A 39 5.79 -2.53 -4.57
C SER A 39 6.26 -3.34 -5.75
N SER A 40 7.05 -2.73 -6.63
CA SER A 40 7.80 -3.46 -7.65
C SER A 40 8.97 -4.24 -7.04
N THR A 41 9.32 -3.97 -5.78
CA THR A 41 10.29 -4.75 -5.00
C THR A 41 9.52 -5.74 -4.13
N ASN A 42 9.87 -7.04 -4.18
CA ASN A 42 9.19 -8.12 -3.46
C ASN A 42 8.85 -7.74 -2.00
N TRP A 43 7.56 -7.74 -1.66
CA TRP A 43 7.13 -7.52 -0.27
C TRP A 43 7.30 -8.77 0.57
N ILE A 44 7.54 -8.61 1.86
CA ILE A 44 7.54 -9.74 2.79
C ILE A 44 6.08 -10.08 3.14
N PRO A 45 5.59 -11.29 2.82
CA PRO A 45 4.22 -11.68 3.12
C PRO A 45 4.02 -11.81 4.63
N ALA A 46 2.81 -11.50 5.10
CA ALA A 46 2.46 -11.71 6.48
C ALA A 46 2.47 -13.20 6.82
N VAL A 47 3.08 -13.56 7.96
CA VAL A 47 3.10 -14.92 8.50
C VAL A 47 2.32 -14.94 9.79
N TYR A 48 1.27 -15.76 9.84
CA TYR A 48 0.49 -16.00 11.05
C TYR A 48 0.51 -17.49 11.35
N GLN A 49 0.93 -17.85 12.56
CA GLN A 49 1.03 -19.25 13.01
C GLN A 49 1.82 -20.14 12.02
N GLY A 50 2.93 -19.62 11.47
CA GLY A 50 3.78 -20.35 10.52
C GLY A 50 3.23 -20.47 9.09
N LYS A 51 2.05 -19.92 8.82
CA LYS A 51 1.45 -19.90 7.48
C LYS A 51 1.53 -18.50 6.88
N LYS A 52 2.01 -18.41 5.63
CA LYS A 52 1.92 -17.20 4.83
C LYS A 52 0.45 -16.94 4.50
N LEU A 53 -0.02 -15.72 4.74
CA LEU A 53 -1.40 -15.31 4.49
C LEU A 53 -1.45 -14.14 3.52
N LYS A 54 -2.55 -14.07 2.77
CA LYS A 54 -2.93 -12.87 2.02
C LYS A 54 -3.53 -11.88 3.01
N VAL A 55 -3.04 -10.64 3.00
CA VAL A 55 -3.48 -9.58 3.91
C VAL A 55 -3.79 -8.31 3.13
N GLU A 56 -4.79 -7.56 3.59
CA GLU A 56 -5.00 -6.18 3.16
C GLU A 56 -4.25 -5.26 4.13
N TYR A 57 -3.45 -4.35 3.60
CA TYR A 57 -2.64 -3.41 4.36
C TYR A 57 -3.03 -1.98 4.02
N HIS A 58 -3.22 -1.16 5.04
CA HIS A 58 -3.58 0.25 4.91
C HIS A 58 -2.36 1.12 5.16
N PHE A 59 -1.95 1.88 4.14
CA PHE A 59 -0.81 2.79 4.20
C PHE A 59 -1.30 4.22 4.51
N PRO A 60 -1.03 4.76 5.71
CA PRO A 60 -1.27 6.17 6.00
C PRO A 60 -0.18 7.01 5.32
N VAL A 61 -0.58 7.87 4.39
CA VAL A 61 0.31 8.81 3.70
C VAL A 61 0.11 10.21 4.28
N VAL A 62 1.18 10.73 4.88
CA VAL A 62 1.23 12.08 5.43
C VAL A 62 2.13 12.92 4.56
N PHE A 63 1.57 13.99 4.01
CA PHE A 63 2.34 14.99 3.29
C PHE A 63 2.73 16.10 4.24
N LYS A 64 4.03 16.42 4.24
CA LYS A 64 4.56 17.57 4.94
C LYS A 64 4.97 18.59 3.88
N LEU A 65 4.31 19.75 3.87
CA LEU A 65 4.80 20.91 3.14
C LEU A 65 5.79 21.62 4.07
N ASP A 66 6.99 21.86 3.56
CA ASP A 66 7.98 22.76 4.18
C ASP A 66 7.83 24.16 3.57
#